data_AF-A0AAD7EL73-F1
#
_entry.id   AF-A0AAD7EL73-F1
#
_cell.length_a   1.000
_cell.length_b   1.000
_cell.length_c   1.000
_cell.angle_alpha   90.00
_cell.angle_beta   90.00
_cell.angle_gamma   90.00
#
_symmetry.space_group_name_H-M   'P 1'
#
loop_
_entity.id
_entity.type
_entity.pdbx_description
1 polymer ?
#
loop_
_entity_poly.entity_id
_entity_poly.type
_entity_poly.pdbx_seq_one_letter_code
_entity_poly.pdbx_strand_id
1 'polypeptide(L)'
;MPYKLDVWTDGACRGNGKPGAVAGAGAWFSRPMQGSTRWSRQLAQYPVPTNQRAELAGVVLALELAVQRREQLDFDPFFILTIHTDSRYAIGCLRDWIEKWKYNGWYNARGLPVANRDLIEEASDMMDGIKNGGRVDSVWVRREQNVEADRLANEACDKAEQDLRESPDSDSDW
;
A
#
# COMPACT_ATOMS: atom_id res chain seq x y z
N MET A 1 -5.13 23.27 -15.64
CA MET A 1 -4.33 22.07 -15.96
C MET A 1 -4.58 21.02 -14.88
N PRO A 2 -4.58 19.72 -15.20
CA PRO A 2 -4.76 18.69 -14.18
C PRO A 2 -3.61 18.73 -13.17
N TYR A 3 -3.92 18.44 -11.90
CA TYR A 3 -2.90 18.23 -10.87
C TYR A 3 -2.43 16.79 -10.95
N LYS A 4 -1.13 16.57 -11.14
CA LYS A 4 -0.55 15.22 -11.31
C LYS A 4 0.32 14.86 -10.13
N LEU A 5 0.19 13.63 -9.66
CA LEU A 5 0.96 13.08 -8.56
C LEU A 5 1.41 11.66 -8.90
N ASP A 6 2.72 11.44 -8.89
CA ASP A 6 3.32 10.12 -9.05
C ASP A 6 3.80 9.61 -7.70
N VAL A 7 3.48 8.34 -7.41
CA VAL A 7 3.86 7.66 -6.18
C VAL A 7 4.36 6.26 -6.49
N TRP A 8 5.44 5.87 -5.82
CA TRP A 8 6.01 4.52 -5.85
C TRP A 8 5.70 3.82 -4.54
N THR A 9 5.26 2.57 -4.60
CA THR A 9 4.85 1.80 -3.43
C THR A 9 5.52 0.44 -3.41
N ASP A 10 5.85 -0.03 -2.20
CA ASP A 10 6.39 -1.36 -1.97
C ASP A 10 6.00 -1.84 -0.55
N GLY A 11 6.11 -3.14 -0.32
CA GLY A 11 5.89 -3.79 0.96
C GLY A 11 6.93 -4.87 1.25
N ALA A 12 7.49 -4.84 2.45
CA ALA A 12 8.46 -5.82 2.93
C ALA A 12 7.86 -6.63 4.09
N CYS A 13 8.10 -7.93 4.12
CA CYS A 13 7.79 -8.78 5.27
C CYS A 13 8.93 -9.73 5.58
N ARG A 14 9.32 -9.82 6.87
CA ARG A 14 10.18 -10.89 7.40
C ARG A 14 9.28 -11.99 7.96
N GLY A 15 9.63 -13.24 7.69
CA GLY A 15 8.85 -14.38 8.19
C GLY A 15 7.50 -14.60 7.51
N ASN A 16 7.21 -13.98 6.36
CA ASN A 16 6.02 -14.12 5.50
C ASN A 16 4.99 -15.22 5.89
N GLY A 17 3.99 -14.85 6.70
CA GLY A 17 2.88 -15.72 7.12
C GLY A 17 3.19 -16.69 8.26
N LYS A 18 4.37 -16.59 8.89
CA LYS A 18 4.80 -17.41 10.03
C LYS A 18 4.61 -16.67 11.36
N PRO A 19 4.56 -17.38 12.50
CA PRO A 19 4.64 -16.75 13.82
C PRO A 19 5.86 -15.84 13.93
N GLY A 20 5.69 -14.67 14.54
CA GLY A 20 6.73 -13.65 14.65
C GLY A 20 7.04 -12.90 13.35
N ALA A 21 6.25 -13.09 12.28
CA ALA A 21 6.38 -12.27 11.09
C ALA A 21 6.17 -10.79 11.42
N VAL A 22 6.92 -9.92 10.75
CA VAL A 22 6.78 -8.47 10.80
C VAL A 22 6.76 -7.91 9.40
N ALA A 23 6.11 -6.78 9.19
CA ALA A 23 6.07 -6.14 7.87
C ALA A 23 6.08 -4.62 7.94
N GLY A 24 6.54 -4.02 6.85
CA GLY A 24 6.54 -2.59 6.61
C GLY A 24 6.03 -2.27 5.21
N ALA A 25 5.43 -1.10 5.07
CA ALA A 25 4.96 -0.52 3.82
C ALA A 25 5.71 0.79 3.55
N GLY A 26 6.03 1.05 2.29
CA GLY A 26 6.71 2.26 1.83
C GLY A 26 5.94 2.98 0.72
N ALA A 27 5.91 4.30 0.78
CA ALA A 27 5.38 5.17 -0.27
C ALA A 27 6.33 6.35 -0.52
N TRP A 28 6.78 6.49 -1.76
CA TRP A 28 7.66 7.57 -2.20
C TRP A 28 6.98 8.41 -3.27
N PHE A 29 6.71 9.68 -2.97
CA PHE A 29 6.11 10.62 -3.91
C PHE A 29 7.20 11.43 -4.57
N SER A 30 7.22 11.42 -5.90
CA SER A 30 8.10 12.30 -6.68
C SER A 30 7.28 13.40 -7.31
N ARG A 31 7.67 14.66 -7.09
CA ARG A 31 7.12 15.79 -7.85
C ARG A 31 8.23 16.52 -8.58
N PRO A 32 8.10 16.70 -9.90
CA PRO A 32 8.97 17.60 -10.63
C PRO A 32 9.00 18.97 -9.93
N MET A 33 10.19 19.48 -9.64
CA MET A 33 10.45 20.81 -9.08
C MET A 33 10.02 21.08 -7.62
N GLN A 34 9.25 20.21 -6.98
CA GLN A 34 8.85 20.36 -5.55
C GLN A 34 9.54 19.38 -4.60
N GLY A 35 10.46 18.57 -5.12
CA GLY A 35 11.17 17.55 -4.35
C GLY A 35 10.36 16.26 -4.18
N SER A 36 10.81 15.40 -3.27
CA SER A 36 10.16 14.14 -2.96
C SER A 36 9.76 14.05 -1.50
N THR A 37 8.69 13.31 -1.23
CA THR A 37 8.21 13.00 0.13
C THR A 37 8.25 11.51 0.34
N ARG A 38 8.76 11.10 1.51
CA ARG A 38 9.01 9.71 1.89
C ARG A 38 8.10 9.36 3.07
N TRP A 39 7.35 8.26 2.94
CA TRP A 39 6.48 7.76 3.99
C TRP A 39 6.68 6.27 4.16
N SER A 40 6.64 5.80 5.39
CA SER A 40 6.67 4.37 5.70
C SER A 40 5.78 4.08 6.92
N ARG A 41 5.31 2.84 7.02
CA ARG A 41 4.39 2.39 8.08
C ARG A 41 4.68 0.94 8.45
N GLN A 42 4.73 0.65 9.75
CA GLN A 42 4.74 -0.72 10.25
C GLN A 42 3.34 -1.33 10.15
N LEU A 43 3.25 -2.61 9.81
CA LEU A 43 1.97 -3.32 9.82
C LEU A 43 1.71 -3.94 11.20
N ALA A 44 0.44 -4.01 11.57
CA ALA A 44 0.02 -4.74 12.77
C ALA A 44 0.31 -6.24 12.64
N GLN A 45 0.52 -6.91 13.78
CA GLN A 45 0.80 -8.35 13.86
C GLN A 45 -0.43 -9.24 13.59
N TYR A 46 -1.64 -8.66 13.60
CA TYR A 46 -2.87 -9.36 13.26
C TYR A 46 -3.64 -8.62 12.16
N PRO A 47 -4.07 -9.32 11.09
CA PRO A 47 -3.73 -10.71 10.76
C PRO A 47 -2.23 -10.87 10.48
N VAL A 48 -1.72 -12.10 10.59
CA VAL A 48 -0.27 -12.38 10.47
C VAL A 48 0.30 -11.74 9.19
N PRO A 49 1.35 -10.92 9.29
CA PRO A 49 1.90 -10.23 8.14
C PRO A 49 2.36 -11.18 7.02
N THR A 50 2.12 -10.76 5.78
CA THR A 50 2.63 -11.41 4.56
C THR A 50 3.16 -10.37 3.60
N ASN A 51 3.99 -10.76 2.64
CA ASN A 51 4.47 -9.87 1.58
C ASN A 51 3.28 -9.26 0.81
N GLN A 52 2.29 -10.06 0.39
CA GLN A 52 1.12 -9.55 -0.35
C GLN A 52 0.32 -8.52 0.46
N ARG A 53 0.21 -8.71 1.78
CA ARG A 53 -0.45 -7.75 2.66
C ARG A 53 0.36 -6.46 2.81
N ALA A 54 1.69 -6.57 2.95
CA ALA A 54 2.59 -5.42 3.00
C ALA A 54 2.52 -4.57 1.73
N GLU A 55 2.50 -5.23 0.57
CA GLU A 55 2.40 -4.60 -0.75
C GLU A 55 1.10 -3.82 -0.92
N LEU A 56 -0.04 -4.43 -0.53
CA LEU A 56 -1.33 -3.73 -0.50
C LEU A 56 -1.35 -2.59 0.51
N ALA A 57 -0.71 -2.74 1.66
CA ALA A 57 -0.60 -1.67 2.65
C ALA A 57 0.23 -0.49 2.12
N GLY A 58 1.24 -0.72 1.28
CA GLY A 58 1.97 0.33 0.56
C GLY A 58 1.05 1.12 -0.38
N VAL A 59 0.17 0.43 -1.10
CA VAL A 59 -0.85 1.05 -1.96
C VAL A 59 -1.86 1.86 -1.15
N VAL A 60 -2.37 1.31 -0.04
CA VAL A 60 -3.29 2.02 0.89
C VAL A 60 -2.63 3.28 1.44
N LEU A 61 -1.39 3.19 1.92
CA LEU A 61 -0.62 4.34 2.41
C LEU A 61 -0.51 5.44 1.34
N ALA A 62 -0.23 5.06 0.09
CA ALA A 62 -0.14 6.02 -1.01
C ALA A 62 -1.48 6.68 -1.35
N LEU A 63 -2.57 5.92 -1.35
CA LEU A 63 -3.91 6.46 -1.60
C LEU A 63 -4.34 7.42 -0.49
N GLU A 64 -4.09 7.07 0.77
CA GLU A 64 -4.40 7.90 1.93
C GLU A 64 -3.70 9.26 1.85
N LEU A 65 -2.40 9.24 1.58
CA LEU A 65 -1.59 10.46 1.43
C LEU A 65 -1.99 11.28 0.20
N ALA A 66 -2.42 10.63 -0.89
CA ALA A 66 -2.93 11.32 -2.07
C ALA A 66 -4.26 12.02 -1.80
N VAL A 67 -5.18 11.39 -1.04
CA VAL A 67 -6.44 12.00 -0.61
C VAL A 67 -6.17 13.22 0.27
N GLN A 68 -5.36 13.06 1.32
CA GLN A 68 -4.96 14.18 2.19
C GLN A 68 -4.34 15.32 1.39
N ARG A 69 -3.51 14.97 0.38
CA ARG A 69 -2.88 15.97 -0.48
C ARG A 69 -3.88 16.71 -1.35
N ARG A 70 -4.90 16.04 -1.87
CA ARG A 70 -5.97 16.66 -2.65
C ARG A 70 -6.79 17.63 -1.79
N GLU A 71 -7.12 17.25 -0.56
CA GLU A 71 -7.87 18.07 0.39
C GLU A 71 -7.14 19.35 0.81
N GLN A 72 -5.81 19.34 0.76
CA GLN A 72 -4.95 20.50 1.04
C GLN A 72 -4.80 21.48 -0.13
N LEU A 73 -5.40 21.20 -1.30
CA LEU A 73 -5.34 22.11 -2.43
C LEU A 73 -6.35 23.25 -2.24
N ASP A 74 -5.93 24.49 -2.49
CA ASP A 74 -6.79 25.68 -2.42
C ASP A 74 -7.85 25.76 -3.55
N PHE A 75 -7.92 24.74 -4.39
CA PHE A 75 -8.81 24.64 -5.56
C PHE A 75 -9.11 23.17 -5.83
N ASP A 76 -10.14 22.88 -6.65
CA ASP A 76 -10.54 21.51 -7.03
C ASP A 76 -10.12 21.20 -8.49
N PRO A 77 -8.85 20.85 -8.75
CA PRO A 77 -8.43 20.44 -10.09
C PRO A 77 -8.87 19.02 -10.39
N PHE A 78 -8.93 18.72 -11.69
CA PHE A 78 -8.89 17.32 -12.12
C PHE A 78 -7.60 16.65 -11.60
N PHE A 79 -7.75 15.70 -10.66
CA PHE A 79 -6.64 15.10 -9.93
C PHE A 79 -6.22 13.77 -10.56
N ILE A 80 -4.95 13.63 -10.92
CA ILE A 80 -4.40 12.42 -11.55
C ILE A 80 -3.35 11.82 -10.61
N LEU A 81 -3.65 10.65 -10.04
CA LEU A 81 -2.72 9.86 -9.26
C LEU A 81 -2.18 8.71 -10.12
N THR A 82 -0.86 8.55 -10.21
CA THR A 82 -0.23 7.38 -10.83
C THR A 82 0.53 6.59 -9.77
N ILE A 83 0.09 5.36 -9.51
CA ILE A 83 0.73 4.42 -8.57
C ILE A 83 1.68 3.49 -9.32
N HIS A 84 2.96 3.54 -9.01
CA HIS A 84 4.00 2.67 -9.53
C HIS A 84 4.34 1.59 -8.50
N THR A 85 4.28 0.33 -8.88
CA THR A 85 4.67 -0.80 -8.01
C THR A 85 5.18 -1.96 -8.84
N ASP A 86 6.13 -2.73 -8.31
CA ASP A 86 6.60 -3.98 -8.91
C ASP A 86 5.77 -5.20 -8.49
N SER A 87 4.80 -5.02 -7.57
CA SER A 87 3.85 -6.04 -7.16
C SER A 87 2.78 -6.30 -8.21
N ARG A 88 2.89 -7.45 -8.88
CA ARG A 88 1.85 -7.95 -9.80
C ARG A 88 0.52 -8.19 -9.09
N TYR A 89 0.57 -8.59 -7.81
CA TYR A 89 -0.64 -8.80 -7.01
C TYR A 89 -1.38 -7.48 -6.80
N ALA A 90 -0.68 -6.43 -6.36
CA ALA A 90 -1.26 -5.11 -6.17
C ALA A 90 -1.81 -4.53 -7.49
N ILE A 91 -1.07 -4.63 -8.59
CA ILE A 91 -1.54 -4.19 -9.92
C ILE A 91 -2.82 -4.93 -10.34
N GLY A 92 -2.88 -6.25 -10.15
CA GLY A 92 -4.07 -7.04 -10.46
C GLY A 92 -5.28 -6.62 -9.64
N CYS A 93 -5.09 -6.36 -8.34
CA CYS A 93 -6.15 -5.82 -7.47
C CYS A 93 -6.68 -4.49 -8.03
N LEU A 94 -5.78 -3.53 -8.25
CA LEU A 94 -6.11 -2.15 -8.65
C LEU A 94 -6.79 -2.06 -10.02
N ARG A 95 -6.44 -2.94 -10.97
CA ARG A 95 -6.93 -2.86 -12.35
C ARG A 95 -8.10 -3.80 -12.66
N ASP A 96 -8.00 -5.05 -12.22
CA ASP A 96 -8.76 -6.13 -12.86
C ASP A 96 -9.70 -6.86 -11.90
N TRP A 97 -9.39 -6.87 -10.60
CA TRP A 97 -10.04 -7.79 -9.65
C TRP A 97 -11.04 -7.13 -8.73
N ILE A 98 -10.80 -5.89 -8.25
CA ILE A 98 -11.68 -5.19 -7.32
C ILE A 98 -13.13 -5.17 -7.82
N GLU A 99 -13.37 -4.73 -9.06
CA GLU A 99 -14.73 -4.61 -9.60
C GLU A 99 -15.44 -5.98 -9.70
N LYS A 100 -14.69 -7.03 -10.06
CA LYS A 100 -15.24 -8.40 -10.12
C LYS A 100 -15.58 -8.91 -8.73
N TRP A 101 -14.74 -8.61 -7.73
CA TRP A 101 -14.96 -9.01 -6.35
C TRP A 101 -16.10 -8.24 -5.70
N LYS A 102 -16.23 -6.94 -5.95
CA LYS A 102 -17.41 -6.16 -5.55
C LYS A 102 -18.70 -6.78 -6.08
N TYR A 103 -18.71 -7.13 -7.37
CA TYR A 103 -19.88 -7.72 -8.02
C TYR A 103 -20.24 -9.11 -7.45
N ASN A 104 -19.24 -9.94 -7.12
CA ASN A 104 -19.46 -11.31 -6.68
C ASN A 104 -19.48 -11.51 -5.15
N GLY A 105 -19.60 -10.42 -4.39
CA GLY A 105 -19.70 -10.47 -2.92
C GLY A 105 -18.39 -10.81 -2.21
N TRP A 106 -17.25 -10.49 -2.83
CA TRP A 106 -15.89 -10.70 -2.31
C TRP A 106 -15.47 -12.17 -2.19
N TYR A 107 -15.80 -12.96 -3.21
CA TYR A 107 -15.34 -14.34 -3.36
C TYR A 107 -14.42 -14.48 -4.57
N ASN A 108 -13.38 -15.29 -4.48
CA ASN A 108 -12.51 -15.58 -5.61
C ASN A 108 -13.12 -16.65 -6.53
N ALA A 109 -12.45 -16.94 -7.66
CA ALA A 109 -12.92 -17.92 -8.64
C ALA A 109 -13.04 -19.37 -8.09
N ARG A 110 -12.46 -19.65 -6.91
CA ARG A 110 -12.57 -20.93 -6.22
C ARG A 110 -13.70 -20.96 -5.17
N GLY A 111 -14.50 -19.90 -5.08
CA GLY A 111 -15.58 -19.77 -4.10
C GLY A 111 -15.10 -19.51 -2.67
N LEU A 112 -13.85 -19.12 -2.49
CA LEU A 112 -13.30 -18.76 -1.18
C LEU A 112 -13.34 -17.23 -0.98
N PRO A 113 -13.47 -16.73 0.26
CA PRO A 113 -13.33 -15.31 0.54
C PRO A 113 -12.02 -14.75 -0.02
N VAL A 114 -12.07 -13.53 -0.56
CA VAL A 114 -10.88 -12.82 -1.06
C VAL A 114 -9.90 -12.59 0.09
N ALA A 115 -8.63 -12.94 -0.12
CA ALA A 115 -7.58 -12.69 0.85
C ALA A 115 -7.23 -11.19 0.90
N ASN A 116 -6.89 -10.67 2.09
CA ASN A 116 -6.60 -9.25 2.31
C ASN A 116 -7.74 -8.30 1.88
N ARG A 117 -8.99 -8.80 1.93
CA ARG A 117 -10.19 -8.05 1.56
C ARG A 117 -10.25 -6.68 2.23
N ASP A 118 -9.87 -6.61 3.50
CA ASP A 118 -9.85 -5.39 4.29
C ASP A 118 -9.03 -4.27 3.63
N LEU A 119 -7.79 -4.55 3.21
CA LEU A 119 -6.94 -3.56 2.53
C LEU A 119 -7.42 -3.26 1.10
N ILE A 120 -8.02 -4.25 0.43
CA ILE A 120 -8.49 -4.10 -0.94
C ILE A 120 -9.77 -3.23 -0.98
N GLU A 121 -10.68 -3.42 -0.03
CA GLU A 121 -11.86 -2.56 0.17
C GLU A 121 -11.43 -1.14 0.46
N GLU A 122 -10.52 -0.95 1.42
CA GLU A 122 -10.02 0.37 1.80
C GLU A 122 -9.36 1.10 0.61
N ALA A 123 -8.50 0.41 -0.14
CA ALA A 123 -7.91 0.95 -1.36
C ALA A 123 -8.99 1.31 -2.39
N SER A 124 -10.00 0.45 -2.55
CA SER A 124 -11.08 0.71 -3.50
C SER A 124 -11.89 1.95 -3.15
N ASP A 125 -12.23 2.15 -1.88
CA ASP A 125 -13.05 3.28 -1.43
C ASP A 125 -12.30 4.61 -1.65
N MET A 126 -11.00 4.64 -1.32
CA MET A 126 -10.16 5.81 -1.60
C MET A 126 -10.00 6.09 -3.09
N MET A 127 -9.84 5.04 -3.91
CA MET A 127 -9.80 5.19 -5.36
C MET A 127 -11.09 5.79 -5.91
N ASP A 128 -12.26 5.35 -5.41
CA ASP A 128 -13.55 5.86 -5.85
C ASP A 128 -13.73 7.34 -5.45
N GLY A 129 -13.24 7.72 -4.27
CA GLY A 129 -13.15 9.13 -3.86
C GLY A 129 -12.27 9.99 -4.79
N ILE A 130 -11.11 9.48 -5.21
CA ILE A 130 -10.23 10.19 -6.16
C ILE A 130 -10.85 10.27 -7.55
N LYS A 131 -11.51 9.20 -8.02
CA LYS A 131 -12.19 9.16 -9.32
C LYS A 131 -13.35 10.17 -9.40
N ASN A 132 -13.91 10.60 -8.27
CA ASN A 132 -14.82 11.74 -8.21
C ASN A 132 -14.06 13.06 -8.40
N GLY A 133 -13.92 13.52 -9.65
CA GLY A 133 -13.12 14.70 -10.00
C GLY A 133 -11.65 14.39 -10.33
N GLY A 134 -11.35 13.13 -10.69
CA GLY A 134 -9.99 12.73 -10.99
C GLY A 134 -9.91 11.34 -11.63
N ARG A 135 -8.73 10.74 -11.57
CA ARG A 135 -8.49 9.35 -11.94
C ARG A 135 -7.29 8.77 -11.19
N VAL A 136 -7.31 7.46 -11.01
CA VAL A 136 -6.19 6.68 -10.47
C VAL A 136 -5.68 5.76 -11.57
N ASP A 137 -4.46 5.99 -11.99
CA ASP A 137 -3.70 5.11 -12.87
C ASP A 137 -2.77 4.25 -12.01
N SER A 138 -2.51 3.02 -12.45
CA SER A 138 -1.48 2.15 -11.85
C SER A 138 -0.50 1.73 -12.93
N VAL A 139 0.77 1.52 -12.61
CA VAL A 139 1.82 1.14 -13.56
C VAL A 139 2.69 0.08 -12.90
N TRP A 140 2.79 -1.08 -13.56
CA TRP A 140 3.77 -2.08 -13.15
C TRP A 140 5.16 -1.61 -13.56
N VAL A 141 6.08 -1.52 -12.61
CA VAL A 141 7.49 -1.19 -12.85
C VAL A 141 8.38 -2.37 -12.51
N ARG A 142 9.63 -2.36 -12.99
CA ARG A 142 10.60 -3.35 -12.54
C ARG A 142 11.10 -2.98 -11.15
N ARG A 143 11.52 -3.97 -10.37
CA ARG A 143 12.03 -3.76 -9.00
C ARG A 143 13.17 -2.75 -8.94
N GLU A 144 14.06 -2.75 -9.93
CA GLU A 144 15.21 -1.83 -9.98
C GLU A 144 14.79 -0.36 -10.19
N GLN A 145 13.53 -0.12 -10.57
CA GLN A 145 12.94 1.20 -10.71
C GLN A 145 12.14 1.61 -9.46
N ASN A 146 11.99 0.72 -8.47
CA ASN A 146 11.20 0.91 -7.25
C ASN A 146 12.05 1.05 -5.97
N VAL A 147 13.36 1.34 -6.12
CA VAL A 147 14.36 1.25 -5.05
C VAL A 147 14.02 2.10 -3.82
N GLU A 148 13.50 3.31 -4.00
CA GLU A 148 13.19 4.18 -2.86
C GLU A 148 11.99 3.67 -2.04
N ALA A 149 10.99 3.08 -2.70
CA ALA A 149 9.86 2.47 -2.00
C ALA A 149 10.26 1.16 -1.31
N ASP A 150 11.05 0.30 -1.97
CA ASP A 150 11.64 -0.92 -1.38
C ASP A 150 12.43 -0.56 -0.12
N ARG A 151 13.26 0.47 -0.19
CA ARG A 151 14.03 0.96 0.96
C ARG A 151 13.13 1.38 2.11
N LEU A 152 12.09 2.19 1.85
CA LEU A 152 11.16 2.66 2.88
C LEU A 152 10.38 1.51 3.53
N ALA A 153 9.96 0.53 2.74
CA ALA A 153 9.27 -0.65 3.24
C ALA A 153 10.18 -1.50 4.13
N ASN A 154 11.45 -1.70 3.73
CA ASN A 154 12.44 -2.41 4.54
C ASN A 154 12.78 -1.65 5.82
N GLU A 155 12.97 -0.32 5.78
CA GLU A 155 13.22 0.49 6.99
C GLU A 155 12.08 0.36 8.01
N ALA A 156 10.82 0.39 7.57
CA ALA A 156 9.67 0.15 8.46
C ALA A 156 9.63 -1.29 8.98
N CYS A 157 9.96 -2.27 8.14
CA CYS A 157 9.98 -3.67 8.53
C CYS A 157 11.08 -3.98 9.55
N ASP A 158 12.27 -3.41 9.38
CA ASP A 158 13.41 -3.58 10.29
C ASP A 158 13.11 -2.91 11.64
N LYS A 159 12.47 -1.74 11.63
CA LYS A 159 11.98 -1.10 12.85
C LYS A 159 10.94 -1.98 13.57
N ALA A 160 10.00 -2.58 12.83
CA ALA A 160 9.01 -3.48 13.43
C ALA A 160 9.67 -4.73 14.06
N GLU A 161 10.74 -5.24 13.44
CA GLU A 161 11.51 -6.34 14.01
C GLU A 161 12.22 -5.94 15.31
N GLN A 162 12.81 -4.74 15.35
CA GLN A 162 13.44 -4.19 16.53
C GLN A 162 12.42 -4.01 17.67
N ASP A 163 11.31 -3.34 17.39
CA ASP A 163 10.25 -3.09 18.38
C ASP A 163 9.68 -4.40 18.94
N LEU A 164 9.55 -5.44 18.11
CA LEU A 164 9.11 -6.77 18.56
C LEU A 164 10.12 -7.45 19.50
N ARG A 165 11.43 -7.31 19.22
CA ARG A 165 12.50 -7.86 20.07
C ARG A 165 12.61 -7.13 21.41
N GLU A 166 12.29 -5.85 21.44
CA GLU A 166 12.34 -5.01 22.64
C GLU A 166 11.04 -5.06 23.46
N SER A 167 10.00 -5.77 22.98
CA SER A 167 8.74 -5.91 23.70
C SER A 167 8.92 -6.78 24.96
N PRO A 168 8.51 -6.29 26.15
CA PRO A 168 8.73 -6.98 27.44
C PRO A 168 7.98 -8.32 27.59
N ASP A 169 7.11 -8.67 26.65
CA ASP A 169 6.40 -9.97 26.62
C ASP A 169 7.29 -11.16 26.17
N SER A 170 8.58 -10.95 25.85
CA SER A 170 9.49 -12.05 25.52
C SER A 170 10.02 -12.83 26.73
N ASP A 171 9.84 -12.31 27.95
CA ASP A 171 10.31 -12.92 29.21
C ASP A 171 9.13 -13.41 30.08
N SER A 172 8.19 -14.14 29.48
CA SER A 172 7.17 -14.89 30.21
C SER A 172 7.49 -16.39 30.19
N ASP A 173 8.50 -16.79 30.94
CA ASP A 173 8.65 -18.17 31.40
C ASP A 173 7.49 -18.50 32.36
N TRP A 174 6.61 -19.42 31.94
CA TRP A 174 5.73 -20.19 32.83
C TRP A 174 5.94 -21.68 32.59
#